data_AF-A0A0C7MSF0-F1
#
_entry.id   AF-A0A0C7MSF0-F1
#
_cell.length_a   1.000
_cell.length_b   1.000
_cell.length_c   1.000
_cell.angle_alpha   90.00
_cell.angle_beta   90.00
_cell.angle_gamma   90.00
#
_symmetry.space_group_name_H-M   'P 1'
#
loop_
_entity.id
_entity.type
_entity.pdbx_description
1 polymer ?
#
loop_
_entity_poly.entity_id
_entity_poly.type
_entity_poly.pdbx_seq_one_letter_code
_entity_poly.pdbx_strand_id
1 'polypeptide(L)'
;MPFSWCRTIGLLSIFLLALVTAQDYYGILGVGKDASDKDIKSAYRQLSKKYHPDKNPGDEDAHHKFIEVGEAYEVLSDDQKREVYDRYGADALKNGGGGGPGGHGGPHGGFGGGFGDPMDMFEQMFGGAHRGGHRGRPRGHNLEAREELTLKDYYHGTTLDFTLNLNDFCGHCHGSGSQDGKTAQCGQCRGQGVVIQVVRMGPITQKLQQVCGACQGKGNIIKNKCRQCKGAKVERKAKPFHVDVPAGAPRDFMDVKNGEADKGPDFDAGDVFIKFSESSRNNMGYRRRGSHLYRTEVVSLEEALKGGWTRDVEFFDKNKKVHLARKAGVPIRHGEVERIPQFGMPIPGKPNAFGDLFVDYIVVTPNKVASQLIKDEL
;
A
#
# COMPACT_ATOMS: atom_id res chain seq x y z
N MET A 1 -81.59 -18.41 17.10
CA MET A 1 -81.15 -18.45 18.52
C MET A 1 -80.14 -19.59 18.67
N PRO A 2 -79.14 -19.48 19.55
CA PRO A 2 -77.74 -19.10 19.31
C PRO A 2 -76.81 -20.34 19.27
N PHE A 3 -75.55 -20.31 18.83
CA PHE A 3 -74.39 -19.89 19.64
C PHE A 3 -73.10 -19.92 18.81
N SER A 4 -72.16 -19.11 19.26
CA SER A 4 -70.90 -18.67 18.64
C SER A 4 -69.73 -19.65 18.82
N TRP A 5 -68.85 -19.76 17.81
CA TRP A 5 -67.38 -19.89 17.88
C TRP A 5 -66.86 -20.23 16.47
N CYS A 6 -66.35 -19.30 15.64
CA CYS A 6 -65.20 -18.40 15.79
C CYS A 6 -63.85 -19.13 15.91
N ARG A 7 -63.16 -19.21 14.76
CA ARG A 7 -61.69 -19.12 14.58
C ARG A 7 -60.79 -20.23 15.15
N THR A 8 -60.55 -21.31 14.40
CA THR A 8 -59.30 -22.13 14.52
C THR A 8 -58.97 -22.99 13.28
N ILE A 9 -59.31 -22.61 12.05
CA ILE A 9 -58.96 -23.41 10.84
C ILE A 9 -57.82 -22.77 10.01
N GLY A 10 -57.36 -21.57 10.37
CA GLY A 10 -56.29 -20.85 9.66
C GLY A 10 -54.85 -21.04 10.15
N LEU A 11 -54.56 -22.02 11.03
CA LEU A 11 -53.23 -22.19 11.64
C LEU A 11 -52.61 -23.59 11.48
N LEU A 12 -53.31 -24.54 10.87
CA LEU A 12 -52.79 -25.90 10.65
C LEU A 12 -52.18 -26.12 9.25
N SER A 13 -52.27 -25.14 8.35
CA SER A 13 -51.65 -25.21 7.01
C SER A 13 -50.40 -24.31 6.84
N ILE A 14 -49.97 -23.64 7.91
CA ILE A 14 -48.71 -22.86 7.97
C ILE A 14 -47.72 -23.48 8.98
N PHE A 15 -48.11 -24.57 9.65
CA PHE A 15 -47.26 -25.28 10.62
C PHE A 15 -46.55 -26.52 10.04
N LEU A 16 -46.49 -26.64 8.71
CA LEU A 16 -45.82 -27.74 7.99
C LEU A 16 -44.79 -27.23 6.96
N LEU A 17 -44.31 -25.99 7.15
CA LEU A 17 -43.26 -25.36 6.35
C LEU A 17 -42.28 -24.54 7.21
N ALA A 18 -42.12 -24.92 8.48
CA ALA A 18 -40.96 -24.57 9.30
C ALA A 18 -40.13 -25.84 9.53
N LEU A 19 -39.81 -26.54 8.44
CA LEU A 19 -38.72 -27.51 8.44
C LEU A 19 -37.43 -26.69 8.54
N VAL A 20 -36.84 -26.75 9.72
CA VAL A 20 -35.44 -26.45 10.05
C VAL A 20 -34.58 -26.41 8.79
N THR A 21 -34.23 -25.20 8.31
CA THR A 21 -33.21 -25.03 7.28
C THR A 21 -31.85 -25.29 7.93
N ALA A 22 -31.56 -26.56 8.22
CA ALA A 22 -30.20 -26.99 8.45
C ALA A 22 -29.42 -26.62 7.18
N GLN A 23 -28.44 -25.74 7.29
CA GLN A 23 -27.61 -25.38 6.14
C GLN A 23 -26.88 -26.63 5.66
N ASP A 24 -27.17 -27.06 4.44
CA ASP A 24 -26.49 -28.18 3.79
C ASP A 24 -25.26 -27.67 3.05
N TYR A 25 -24.10 -27.70 3.69
CA TYR A 25 -22.83 -27.26 3.11
C TYR A 25 -22.42 -28.08 1.87
N TYR A 26 -22.83 -29.35 1.79
CA TYR A 26 -22.61 -30.16 0.58
C TYR A 26 -23.48 -29.66 -0.57
N GLY A 27 -24.74 -29.35 -0.28
CA GLY A 27 -25.67 -28.74 -1.22
C GLY A 27 -25.22 -27.35 -1.70
N ILE A 28 -24.67 -26.52 -0.81
CA ILE A 28 -24.15 -25.18 -1.14
C ILE A 28 -22.95 -25.28 -2.10
N LEU A 29 -22.04 -26.25 -1.90
CA LEU A 29 -20.94 -26.50 -2.83
C LEU A 29 -21.35 -27.31 -4.06
N GLY A 30 -22.56 -27.88 -4.08
CA GLY A 30 -23.05 -28.72 -5.18
C GLY A 30 -22.30 -30.05 -5.30
N VAL A 31 -21.80 -30.59 -4.19
CA VAL A 31 -21.05 -31.85 -4.15
C VAL A 31 -21.76 -32.88 -3.26
N GLY A 32 -21.51 -34.18 -3.49
CA GLY A 32 -22.06 -35.24 -2.65
C GLY A 32 -21.36 -35.33 -1.28
N LYS A 33 -21.99 -35.97 -0.29
CA LYS A 33 -21.38 -36.21 1.03
C LYS A 33 -20.09 -37.04 0.96
N ASP A 34 -20.02 -37.95 -0.01
CA ASP A 34 -18.86 -38.80 -0.30
C ASP A 34 -17.77 -38.08 -1.13
N ALA A 35 -17.90 -36.75 -1.34
CA ALA A 35 -16.93 -35.98 -2.12
C ALA A 35 -15.53 -36.00 -1.49
N SER A 36 -14.52 -36.20 -2.32
CA SER A 36 -13.12 -36.09 -1.89
C SER A 36 -12.76 -34.62 -1.64
N ASP A 37 -11.68 -34.36 -0.88
CA ASP A 37 -11.21 -32.99 -0.63
C ASP A 37 -10.86 -32.25 -1.93
N LYS A 38 -10.45 -33.02 -2.95
CA LYS A 38 -10.18 -32.50 -4.29
C LYS A 38 -11.45 -32.00 -4.96
N ASP A 39 -12.56 -32.71 -4.79
CA ASP A 39 -13.85 -32.34 -5.38
C ASP A 39 -14.43 -31.12 -4.66
N ILE A 40 -14.36 -31.08 -3.32
CA ILE A 40 -14.77 -29.95 -2.48
C ILE A 40 -13.98 -28.68 -2.86
N LYS A 41 -12.65 -28.79 -3.00
CA LYS A 41 -11.78 -27.69 -3.40
C LYS A 41 -12.02 -27.24 -4.84
N SER A 42 -12.33 -28.16 -5.73
CA SER A 42 -12.66 -27.85 -7.13
C SER A 42 -13.97 -27.07 -7.21
N ALA A 43 -15.01 -27.54 -6.51
CA ALA A 43 -16.32 -26.90 -6.46
C ALA A 43 -16.25 -25.48 -5.86
N TYR A 44 -15.54 -25.32 -4.73
CA TYR A 44 -15.30 -24.00 -4.14
C TYR A 44 -14.66 -23.03 -5.14
N ARG A 45 -13.59 -23.43 -5.83
CA ARG A 45 -12.92 -22.57 -6.83
C ARG A 45 -13.85 -22.14 -7.96
N GLN A 46 -14.73 -23.02 -8.42
CA GLN A 46 -15.67 -22.71 -9.49
C GLN A 46 -16.73 -21.72 -9.01
N LEU A 47 -17.29 -21.93 -7.82
CA LEU A 47 -18.35 -21.11 -7.24
C LEU A 47 -17.82 -19.75 -6.75
N SER A 48 -16.67 -19.68 -6.09
CA SER A 48 -16.05 -18.41 -5.69
C SER A 48 -15.69 -17.55 -6.90
N LYS A 49 -15.25 -18.14 -8.02
CA LYS A 49 -15.00 -17.39 -9.25
C LYS A 49 -16.30 -16.93 -9.93
N LYS A 50 -17.40 -17.67 -9.74
CA LYS A 50 -18.72 -17.34 -10.29
C LYS A 50 -19.37 -16.19 -9.52
N TYR A 51 -19.28 -16.20 -8.19
CA TYR A 51 -19.90 -15.21 -7.31
C TYR A 51 -18.93 -14.11 -6.83
N HIS A 52 -17.74 -14.00 -7.42
CA HIS A 52 -16.73 -13.02 -7.01
C HIS A 52 -17.28 -11.57 -7.14
N PRO A 53 -17.05 -10.69 -6.15
CA PRO A 53 -17.51 -9.30 -6.19
C PRO A 53 -17.02 -8.52 -7.42
N ASP A 54 -15.76 -8.69 -7.83
CA ASP A 54 -15.23 -8.05 -9.05
C ASP A 54 -15.99 -8.38 -10.33
N LYS A 55 -16.63 -9.57 -10.38
CA LYS A 55 -17.40 -10.00 -11.55
C LYS A 55 -18.89 -9.73 -11.43
N ASN A 56 -19.37 -9.50 -10.21
CA ASN A 56 -20.77 -9.22 -9.89
C ASN A 56 -20.86 -7.95 -9.01
N PRO A 57 -20.37 -6.79 -9.50
CA PRO A 57 -20.38 -5.58 -8.71
C PRO A 57 -21.81 -5.11 -8.45
N GLY A 58 -22.20 -4.97 -7.18
CA GLY A 58 -23.51 -4.48 -6.77
C GLY A 58 -24.66 -5.51 -6.79
N ASP A 59 -24.35 -6.80 -6.96
CA ASP A 59 -25.34 -7.88 -6.87
C ASP A 59 -25.35 -8.49 -5.45
N GLU A 60 -26.40 -8.19 -4.69
CA GLU A 60 -26.58 -8.68 -3.31
C GLU A 60 -26.76 -10.20 -3.24
N ASP A 61 -27.41 -10.82 -4.23
CA ASP A 61 -27.63 -12.27 -4.27
C ASP A 61 -26.32 -13.02 -4.54
N ALA A 62 -25.47 -12.48 -5.42
CA ALA A 62 -24.13 -13.01 -5.65
C ALA A 62 -23.26 -12.87 -4.40
N HIS A 63 -23.40 -11.75 -3.68
CA HIS A 63 -22.71 -11.52 -2.41
C HIS A 63 -23.11 -12.53 -1.34
N HIS A 64 -24.41 -12.76 -1.14
CA HIS A 64 -24.91 -13.77 -0.19
C HIS A 64 -24.41 -15.18 -0.53
N LYS A 65 -24.48 -15.58 -1.82
CA LYS A 65 -23.97 -16.88 -2.26
C LYS A 65 -22.46 -17.03 -2.10
N PHE A 66 -21.72 -15.94 -2.25
CA PHE A 66 -20.27 -15.94 -2.03
C PHE A 66 -19.94 -16.22 -0.55
N ILE A 67 -20.69 -15.63 0.37
CA ILE A 67 -20.56 -15.89 1.82
C ILE A 67 -20.86 -17.35 2.14
N GLU A 68 -22.02 -17.86 1.69
CA GLU A 68 -22.44 -19.24 1.95
C GLU A 68 -21.42 -20.27 1.42
N VAL A 69 -20.87 -20.04 0.22
CA VAL A 69 -19.83 -20.89 -0.38
C VAL A 69 -18.53 -20.85 0.42
N GLY A 70 -18.18 -19.70 1.00
CA GLY A 70 -17.04 -19.55 1.90
C GLY A 70 -17.19 -20.34 3.18
N GLU A 71 -18.33 -20.19 3.86
CA GLU A 71 -18.66 -20.92 5.09
C GLU A 71 -18.67 -22.44 4.86
N ALA A 72 -19.31 -22.89 3.77
CA ALA A 72 -19.37 -24.30 3.42
C ALA A 72 -17.96 -24.90 3.19
N TYR A 73 -17.08 -24.17 2.51
CA TYR A 73 -15.71 -24.64 2.28
C TYR A 73 -14.88 -24.66 3.56
N GLU A 74 -15.05 -23.68 4.47
CA GLU A 74 -14.32 -23.68 5.74
C GLU A 74 -14.60 -24.92 6.59
N VAL A 75 -15.88 -25.33 6.65
CA VAL A 75 -16.30 -26.50 7.42
C VAL A 75 -15.90 -27.79 6.73
N LEU A 76 -16.08 -27.89 5.41
CA LEU A 76 -15.85 -29.12 4.66
C LEU A 76 -14.39 -29.36 4.25
N SER A 77 -13.51 -28.35 4.32
CA SER A 77 -12.09 -28.49 3.98
C SER A 77 -11.18 -28.86 5.15
N ASP A 78 -11.68 -28.82 6.38
CA ASP A 78 -10.98 -29.26 7.60
C ASP A 78 -11.58 -30.58 8.08
N ASP A 79 -10.75 -31.63 8.15
CA ASP A 79 -11.20 -32.99 8.50
C ASP A 79 -11.92 -33.04 9.85
N GLN A 80 -11.49 -32.26 10.84
CA GLN A 80 -12.09 -32.25 12.18
C GLN A 80 -13.43 -31.52 12.18
N LYS A 81 -13.52 -30.38 11.49
CA LYS A 81 -14.79 -29.65 11.36
C LYS A 81 -15.81 -30.41 10.51
N ARG A 82 -15.35 -31.07 9.44
CA ARG A 82 -16.16 -31.93 8.59
C ARG A 82 -16.72 -33.11 9.38
N GLU A 83 -15.91 -33.79 10.19
CA GLU A 83 -16.39 -34.90 11.03
C GLU A 83 -17.47 -34.44 12.03
N VAL A 84 -17.28 -33.27 12.65
CA VAL A 84 -18.25 -32.68 13.58
C VAL A 84 -19.55 -32.30 12.85
N TYR A 85 -19.43 -31.67 11.68
CA TYR A 85 -20.56 -31.31 10.83
C TYR A 85 -21.33 -32.56 10.35
N ASP A 86 -20.63 -33.59 9.92
CA ASP A 86 -21.23 -34.84 9.44
C ASP A 86 -21.98 -35.57 10.56
N ARG A 87 -21.49 -35.46 11.81
CA ARG A 87 -22.09 -36.13 12.98
C ARG A 87 -23.24 -35.35 13.60
N TYR A 88 -23.16 -34.01 13.63
CA TYR A 88 -24.06 -33.18 14.44
C TYR A 88 -24.72 -32.00 13.69
N GLY A 89 -24.41 -31.81 12.40
CA GLY A 89 -24.95 -30.73 11.57
C GLY A 89 -24.35 -29.35 11.87
N ALA A 90 -24.80 -28.34 11.11
CA ALA A 90 -24.28 -26.97 11.18
C ALA A 90 -24.46 -26.31 12.57
N ASP A 91 -25.48 -26.69 13.34
CA ASP A 91 -25.79 -26.11 14.65
C ASP A 91 -24.78 -26.49 15.75
N ALA A 92 -24.06 -27.61 15.58
CA ALA A 92 -23.02 -28.03 16.52
C ALA A 92 -21.75 -27.17 16.41
N LEU A 93 -21.47 -26.62 15.23
CA LEU A 93 -20.36 -25.68 15.04
C LEU A 93 -20.65 -24.31 15.64
N LYS A 94 -21.93 -23.90 15.73
CA LYS A 94 -22.34 -22.62 16.35
C LYS A 94 -22.28 -22.65 17.88
N ASN A 95 -22.48 -23.81 18.51
CA ASN A 95 -22.51 -23.96 19.97
C ASN A 95 -21.21 -24.52 20.60
N GLY A 96 -20.15 -24.71 19.81
CA GLY A 96 -18.86 -25.27 20.24
C GLY A 96 -17.90 -24.31 20.95
N GLY A 97 -18.34 -23.10 21.28
CA GLY A 97 -17.57 -22.13 22.06
C GLY A 97 -17.85 -22.26 23.57
N GLY A 98 -17.27 -23.26 24.25
CA GLY A 98 -17.41 -23.34 25.71
C GLY A 98 -16.90 -24.60 26.41
N GLY A 99 -15.68 -24.51 26.96
CA GLY A 99 -15.34 -25.00 28.30
C GLY A 99 -15.50 -26.49 28.64
N GLY A 100 -14.44 -27.28 28.42
CA GLY A 100 -14.16 -28.50 29.20
C GLY A 100 -13.03 -28.26 30.21
N PRO A 101 -13.10 -28.80 31.45
CA PRO A 101 -12.13 -28.49 32.51
C PRO A 101 -10.79 -29.18 32.24
N GLY A 102 -9.81 -28.45 31.70
CA GLY A 102 -8.44 -28.97 31.56
C GLY A 102 -7.51 -28.33 30.51
N GLY A 103 -7.97 -27.39 29.67
CA GLY A 103 -7.15 -26.78 28.61
C GLY A 103 -6.80 -25.32 28.90
N HIS A 104 -5.51 -25.01 29.03
CA HIS A 104 -5.01 -23.65 29.27
C HIS A 104 -5.26 -22.73 28.06
N GLY A 105 -5.78 -21.54 28.31
CA GLY A 105 -6.14 -20.53 27.31
C GLY A 105 -4.99 -20.05 26.42
N GLY A 106 -5.29 -19.96 25.13
CA GLY A 106 -4.56 -19.16 24.15
C GLY A 106 -5.32 -17.85 23.86
N PRO A 107 -4.66 -16.79 23.36
CA PRO A 107 -5.20 -15.42 23.30
C PRO A 107 -6.16 -15.18 22.12
N HIS A 108 -7.11 -16.07 21.91
CA HIS A 108 -8.21 -15.89 20.95
C HIS A 108 -9.54 -16.23 21.61
N GLY A 109 -10.03 -15.29 22.42
CA GLY A 109 -11.38 -15.32 22.96
C GLY A 109 -12.08 -14.02 22.61
N GLY A 110 -13.12 -14.09 21.76
CA GLY A 110 -13.99 -12.94 21.45
C GLY A 110 -14.66 -13.02 20.08
N PHE A 111 -15.56 -13.97 19.88
CA PHE A 111 -16.62 -13.81 18.86
C PHE A 111 -17.66 -12.86 19.45
N GLY A 112 -17.46 -11.55 19.24
CA GLY A 112 -18.38 -10.53 19.71
C GLY A 112 -17.74 -9.15 19.80
N GLY A 113 -17.68 -8.44 18.67
CA GLY A 113 -17.38 -7.02 18.67
C GLY A 113 -16.92 -6.46 17.33
N GLY A 114 -17.79 -5.68 16.69
CA GLY A 114 -17.43 -4.66 15.70
C GLY A 114 -17.81 -5.00 14.26
N PHE A 115 -18.78 -4.25 13.71
CA PHE A 115 -19.04 -4.14 12.28
C PHE A 115 -17.85 -3.43 11.59
N GLY A 116 -16.77 -4.18 11.34
CA GLY A 116 -15.66 -3.80 10.46
C GLY A 116 -15.81 -4.49 9.11
N ASP A 117 -15.35 -3.84 8.05
CA ASP A 117 -15.46 -4.27 6.65
C ASP A 117 -15.19 -5.80 6.47
N PRO A 118 -16.07 -6.54 5.77
CA PRO A 118 -15.95 -8.00 5.59
C PRO A 118 -14.62 -8.47 4.96
N MET A 119 -13.86 -7.57 4.33
CA MET A 119 -12.52 -7.84 3.80
C MET A 119 -11.45 -7.98 4.91
N ASP A 120 -11.59 -7.27 6.04
CA ASP A 120 -10.71 -7.44 7.20
C ASP A 120 -10.97 -8.78 7.90
N MET A 121 -12.23 -9.24 7.91
CA MET A 121 -12.58 -10.56 8.42
C MET A 121 -12.04 -11.68 7.50
N PHE A 122 -12.03 -11.48 6.19
CA PHE A 122 -11.41 -12.40 5.22
C PHE A 122 -9.88 -12.44 5.36
N GLU A 123 -9.20 -11.30 5.53
CA GLU A 123 -7.74 -11.28 5.79
C GLU A 123 -7.38 -11.92 7.13
N GLN A 124 -8.19 -11.72 8.17
CA GLN A 124 -7.96 -12.31 9.49
C GLN A 124 -8.29 -13.81 9.52
N MET A 125 -9.27 -14.28 8.74
CA MET A 125 -9.72 -15.68 8.68
C MET A 125 -8.92 -16.53 7.68
N PHE A 126 -8.50 -15.99 6.53
CA PHE A 126 -7.65 -16.68 5.54
C PHE A 126 -6.14 -16.44 5.74
N GLY A 127 -5.73 -15.48 6.56
CA GLY A 127 -4.32 -15.24 6.91
C GLY A 127 -3.79 -16.09 8.08
N GLY A 128 -4.68 -16.79 8.82
CA GLY A 128 -4.33 -17.35 10.13
C GLY A 128 -4.05 -18.85 10.23
N ALA A 129 -4.55 -19.69 9.32
CA ALA A 129 -4.66 -21.12 9.62
C ALA A 129 -3.85 -22.10 8.74
N HIS A 130 -3.24 -21.67 7.63
CA HIS A 130 -2.59 -22.60 6.68
C HIS A 130 -1.21 -22.16 6.17
N ARG A 131 -0.40 -21.60 7.06
CA ARG A 131 1.06 -21.59 6.86
C ARG A 131 1.76 -22.10 8.12
N GLY A 132 2.05 -23.40 8.12
CA GLY A 132 3.36 -23.90 8.59
C GLY A 132 4.51 -23.36 7.73
N GLY A 133 4.42 -22.10 7.29
CA GLY A 133 5.46 -21.42 6.57
C GLY A 133 6.45 -20.95 7.61
N HIS A 134 7.72 -21.24 7.37
CA HIS A 134 8.82 -20.45 7.90
C HIS A 134 8.34 -19.03 8.17
N ARG A 135 8.28 -18.60 9.44
CA ARG A 135 8.21 -17.18 9.74
C ARG A 135 9.43 -16.61 9.03
N GLY A 136 9.20 -16.00 7.87
CA GLY A 136 10.21 -15.23 7.17
C GLY A 136 10.80 -14.27 8.18
N ARG A 137 12.09 -13.97 8.07
CA ARG A 137 12.70 -13.02 8.99
C ARG A 137 11.85 -11.73 8.92
N PRO A 138 11.57 -11.09 10.05
CA PRO A 138 10.83 -9.83 10.06
C PRO A 138 11.43 -8.88 9.01
N ARG A 139 10.61 -8.12 8.30
CA ARG A 139 11.13 -7.13 7.36
C ARG A 139 11.55 -5.87 8.11
N GLY A 140 12.70 -5.34 7.75
CA GLY A 140 13.25 -4.09 8.26
C GLY A 140 12.46 -2.89 7.78
N HIS A 141 12.76 -1.74 8.38
CA HIS A 141 12.11 -0.49 8.02
C HIS A 141 12.49 -0.05 6.60
N ASN A 142 11.52 0.55 5.92
CA ASN A 142 11.76 1.22 4.65
C ASN A 142 12.41 2.58 4.87
N LEU A 143 13.16 3.05 3.87
CA LEU A 143 13.81 4.35 3.88
C LEU A 143 13.23 5.22 2.77
N GLU A 144 13.00 6.50 3.05
CA GLU A 144 12.58 7.49 2.06
C GLU A 144 13.69 8.53 1.87
N ALA A 145 14.21 8.63 0.65
CA ALA A 145 15.12 9.68 0.22
C ALA A 145 14.33 10.70 -0.63
N ARG A 146 14.60 11.99 -0.43
CA ARG A 146 13.94 13.07 -1.16
C ARG A 146 14.98 13.87 -1.91
N GLU A 147 14.77 13.99 -3.21
CA GLU A 147 15.62 14.77 -4.10
C GLU A 147 14.78 15.81 -4.85
N GLU A 148 15.36 16.98 -5.09
CA GLU A 148 14.70 18.05 -5.85
C GLU A 148 15.24 18.10 -7.28
N LEU A 149 14.33 18.16 -8.26
CA LEU A 149 14.67 18.33 -9.66
C LEU A 149 14.01 19.56 -10.25
N THR A 150 14.74 20.27 -11.10
CA THR A 150 14.20 21.45 -11.77
C THR A 150 13.20 21.03 -12.84
N LEU A 151 12.30 21.93 -13.22
CA LEU A 151 11.33 21.65 -14.29
C LEU A 151 12.02 21.31 -15.63
N LYS A 152 13.23 21.84 -15.85
CA LYS A 152 14.07 21.53 -17.00
C LYS A 152 14.56 20.08 -16.99
N ASP A 153 14.96 19.57 -15.83
CA ASP A 153 15.40 18.18 -15.69
C ASP A 153 14.23 17.22 -15.94
N TYR A 154 13.05 17.55 -15.44
CA TYR A 154 11.81 16.82 -15.77
C TYR A 154 11.47 16.87 -17.26
N TYR A 155 11.79 17.96 -17.97
CA TYR A 155 11.51 18.09 -19.39
C TYR A 155 12.44 17.20 -20.23
N HIS A 156 13.74 17.20 -19.96
CA HIS A 156 14.71 16.41 -20.73
C HIS A 156 14.83 14.95 -20.28
N GLY A 157 14.42 14.67 -19.03
CA GLY A 157 14.85 13.46 -18.34
C GLY A 157 16.29 13.62 -17.85
N THR A 158 16.61 12.96 -16.75
CA THR A 158 17.95 13.01 -16.17
C THR A 158 18.27 11.70 -15.46
N THR A 159 19.55 11.42 -15.36
CA THR A 159 20.09 10.29 -14.62
C THR A 159 20.86 10.82 -13.44
N LEU A 160 20.55 10.32 -12.24
CA LEU A 160 21.09 10.81 -10.99
C LEU A 160 21.78 9.68 -10.25
N ASP A 161 23.02 9.95 -9.86
CA ASP A 161 23.79 9.13 -8.96
C ASP A 161 23.86 9.82 -7.60
N PHE A 162 23.41 9.12 -6.57
CA PHE A 162 23.55 9.60 -5.19
C PHE A 162 23.95 8.44 -4.28
N THR A 163 24.46 8.76 -3.10
CA THR A 163 25.03 7.77 -2.19
C THR A 163 24.31 7.85 -0.85
N LEU A 164 23.79 6.72 -0.37
CA LEU A 164 23.21 6.60 0.97
C LEU A 164 24.11 5.77 1.87
N ASN A 165 24.22 6.19 3.14
CA ASN A 165 24.98 5.46 4.15
C ASN A 165 24.09 4.45 4.88
N LEU A 166 24.09 3.21 4.40
CA LEU A 166 23.21 2.15 4.88
C LEU A 166 23.99 1.10 5.67
N ASN A 167 23.31 0.41 6.58
CA ASN A 167 23.85 -0.76 7.24
C ASN A 167 23.82 -1.93 6.25
N ASP A 168 24.98 -2.53 6.00
CA ASP A 168 25.10 -3.78 5.25
C ASP A 168 25.84 -4.81 6.12
N PHE A 169 25.78 -6.09 5.73
CA PHE A 169 26.56 -7.12 6.40
C PHE A 169 28.05 -6.78 6.34
N CYS A 170 28.71 -7.01 7.47
CA CYS A 170 30.14 -6.77 7.59
C CYS A 170 30.90 -7.65 6.59
N GLY A 171 31.73 -7.05 5.75
CA GLY A 171 32.45 -7.73 4.68
C GLY A 171 33.42 -8.79 5.18
N HIS A 172 33.94 -8.65 6.40
CA HIS A 172 34.89 -9.60 6.98
C HIS A 172 34.25 -10.83 7.63
N CYS A 173 33.07 -10.68 8.22
CA CYS A 173 32.40 -11.77 8.93
C CYS A 173 31.07 -12.23 8.31
N HIS A 174 30.63 -11.56 7.23
CA HIS A 174 29.40 -11.82 6.48
C HIS A 174 28.17 -12.04 7.37
N GLY A 175 28.00 -11.21 8.41
CA GLY A 175 26.86 -11.30 9.31
C GLY A 175 26.99 -12.31 10.46
N SER A 176 28.06 -13.08 10.54
CA SER A 176 28.30 -13.98 11.69
C SER A 176 28.64 -13.22 12.98
N GLY A 177 29.32 -12.07 12.85
CA GLY A 177 29.84 -11.28 13.97
C GLY A 177 31.11 -11.86 14.61
N SER A 178 31.53 -13.04 14.17
CA SER A 178 32.75 -13.71 14.63
C SER A 178 33.89 -13.52 13.64
N GLN A 179 35.13 -13.46 14.12
CA GLN A 179 36.33 -13.36 13.30
C GLN A 179 36.58 -14.64 12.49
N ASP A 180 36.19 -15.78 13.05
CA ASP A 180 36.39 -17.13 12.52
C ASP A 180 35.08 -17.75 11.98
N GLY A 181 33.99 -16.97 11.96
CA GLY A 181 32.65 -17.44 11.60
C GLY A 181 32.00 -18.41 12.60
N LYS A 182 32.71 -18.84 13.64
CA LYS A 182 32.20 -19.83 14.61
C LYS A 182 31.48 -19.13 15.76
N THR A 183 30.34 -19.69 16.16
CA THR A 183 29.61 -19.27 17.36
C THR A 183 29.56 -20.44 18.36
N ALA A 184 29.64 -20.13 19.64
CA ALA A 184 29.56 -21.12 20.71
C ALA A 184 28.17 -21.08 21.34
N GLN A 185 27.63 -22.23 21.72
CA GLN A 185 26.36 -22.30 22.43
C GLN A 185 26.48 -21.57 23.78
N CYS A 186 25.46 -20.78 24.13
CA CYS A 186 25.43 -20.09 25.42
C CYS A 186 25.32 -21.12 26.54
N GLY A 187 26.29 -21.13 27.47
CA GLY A 187 26.28 -22.06 28.60
C GLY A 187 25.14 -21.83 29.60
N GLN A 188 24.64 -20.59 29.70
CA GLN A 188 23.62 -20.21 30.69
C GLN A 188 22.21 -20.63 30.29
N CYS A 189 21.85 -20.52 29.01
CA CYS A 189 20.57 -21.00 28.48
C CYS A 189 20.68 -22.31 27.69
N ARG A 190 21.88 -22.88 27.55
CA ARG A 190 22.17 -24.06 26.73
C ARG A 190 21.56 -23.95 25.33
N GLY A 191 21.73 -22.81 24.67
CA GLY A 191 21.19 -22.58 23.32
C GLY A 191 19.73 -22.17 23.24
N GLN A 192 18.98 -22.21 24.35
CA GLN A 192 17.54 -21.93 24.33
C GLN A 192 17.18 -20.44 24.24
N GLY A 193 18.15 -19.54 24.42
CA GLY A 193 17.92 -18.08 24.39
C GLY A 193 17.17 -17.53 25.62
N VAL A 194 16.52 -18.38 26.40
CA VAL A 194 15.78 -18.02 27.61
C VAL A 194 16.28 -18.80 28.83
N VAL A 195 16.11 -18.21 30.01
CA VAL A 195 16.34 -18.86 31.30
C VAL A 195 15.03 -18.93 32.07
N ILE A 196 14.71 -20.10 32.61
CA ILE A 196 13.49 -20.32 33.38
C ILE A 196 13.83 -20.07 34.86
N GLN A 197 13.32 -18.98 35.41
CA GLN A 197 13.43 -18.68 36.83
C GLN A 197 12.18 -19.19 37.55
N VAL A 198 12.37 -20.06 38.53
CA VAL A 198 11.29 -20.60 39.34
C VAL A 198 11.15 -19.72 40.58
N VAL A 199 10.09 -18.92 40.64
CA VAL A 199 9.78 -18.07 41.80
C VAL A 199 8.75 -18.80 42.66
N ARG A 200 9.12 -19.11 43.90
CA ARG A 200 8.23 -19.75 44.88
C ARG A 200 7.62 -18.68 45.77
N MET A 201 6.33 -18.45 45.62
CA MET A 201 5.53 -17.57 46.48
C MET A 201 4.68 -18.45 47.40
N GLY A 202 5.25 -18.88 48.52
CA GLY A 202 4.58 -19.80 49.45
C GLY A 202 4.24 -21.16 48.79
N PRO A 203 2.99 -21.64 48.86
CA PRO A 203 2.58 -22.92 48.25
C PRO A 203 2.52 -22.88 46.71
N ILE A 204 2.62 -21.70 46.09
CA ILE A 204 2.52 -21.52 44.64
C ILE A 204 3.93 -21.38 44.05
N THR A 205 4.26 -22.27 43.12
CA THR A 205 5.50 -22.21 42.34
C THR A 205 5.19 -21.71 40.94
N GLN A 206 5.66 -20.51 40.59
CA GLN A 206 5.49 -19.93 39.26
C GLN A 206 6.81 -19.98 38.48
N LYS A 207 6.76 -20.47 37.24
CA LYS A 207 7.90 -20.45 36.31
C LYS A 207 7.82 -19.16 35.48
N LEU A 208 8.77 -18.26 35.66
CA LEU A 208 8.94 -17.06 34.85
C LEU A 208 10.02 -17.31 33.81
N GLN A 209 9.65 -17.17 32.54
CA GLN A 209 10.61 -17.24 31.42
C GLN A 209 11.20 -15.84 31.21
N GLN A 210 12.52 -15.73 31.34
CA GLN A 210 13.24 -14.48 31.10
C GLN A 210 14.22 -14.66 29.94
N VAL A 211 14.46 -13.59 29.19
CA VAL A 211 15.49 -13.57 28.13
C VAL A 211 16.86 -13.77 28.78
N CYS A 212 17.66 -14.70 28.26
CA CYS A 212 18.97 -14.97 28.81
C CYS A 212 19.90 -13.76 28.63
N GLY A 213 20.32 -13.11 29.72
CA GLY A 213 21.20 -11.94 29.67
C GLY A 213 22.55 -12.19 28.97
N ALA A 214 23.14 -13.39 29.12
CA ALA A 214 24.44 -13.71 28.52
C ALA A 214 24.43 -13.81 26.98
N CYS A 215 23.31 -14.16 26.35
CA CYS A 215 23.20 -14.22 24.88
C CYS A 215 22.14 -13.27 24.31
N GLN A 216 21.47 -12.48 25.17
CA GLN A 216 20.39 -11.57 24.79
C GLN A 216 19.32 -12.24 23.93
N GLY A 217 18.93 -13.47 24.25
CA GLY A 217 17.92 -14.21 23.48
C GLY A 217 18.47 -15.02 22.30
N LYS A 218 19.73 -14.81 21.89
CA LYS A 218 20.28 -15.41 20.65
C LYS A 218 20.66 -16.88 20.75
N GLY A 219 20.75 -17.44 21.97
CA GLY A 219 21.16 -18.83 22.22
C GLY A 219 22.65 -19.12 22.00
N ASN A 220 23.33 -18.31 21.17
CA ASN A 220 24.76 -18.44 20.87
C ASN A 220 25.55 -17.19 21.31
N ILE A 221 26.80 -17.39 21.67
CA ILE A 221 27.77 -16.37 22.08
C ILE A 221 28.94 -16.40 21.10
N ILE A 222 29.38 -15.21 20.67
CA ILE A 222 30.57 -15.04 19.85
C ILE A 222 31.78 -14.95 20.78
N LYS A 223 32.65 -15.97 20.76
CA LYS A 223 33.91 -15.97 21.54
C LYS A 223 34.94 -15.03 20.91
N ASN A 224 35.16 -15.17 19.60
CA ASN A 224 36.14 -14.40 18.85
C ASN A 224 35.43 -13.28 18.08
N LYS A 225 35.20 -12.13 18.71
CA LYS A 225 34.50 -11.01 18.04
C LYS A 225 35.26 -10.57 16.79
N CYS A 226 34.52 -10.31 15.71
CA CYS A 226 35.09 -9.76 14.48
C CYS A 226 35.79 -8.42 14.76
N ARG A 227 36.98 -8.22 14.20
CA ARG A 227 37.77 -6.99 14.43
C ARG A 227 37.16 -5.74 13.81
N GLN A 228 36.43 -5.86 12.69
CA GLN A 228 35.79 -4.74 12.01
C GLN A 228 34.47 -4.32 12.69
N CYS A 229 33.49 -5.22 12.76
CA CYS A 229 32.17 -4.89 13.33
C CYS A 229 32.09 -5.06 14.86
N LYS A 230 33.16 -5.53 15.52
CA LYS A 230 33.21 -5.77 16.99
C LYS A 230 32.08 -6.65 17.53
N GLY A 231 31.54 -7.54 16.69
CA GLY A 231 30.41 -8.42 17.02
C GLY A 231 29.03 -7.88 16.63
N ALA A 232 28.93 -6.70 16.02
CA ALA A 232 27.68 -6.08 15.58
C ALA A 232 27.08 -6.73 14.32
N LYS A 233 27.84 -7.56 13.59
CA LYS A 233 27.46 -8.28 12.36
C LYS A 233 27.23 -7.40 11.11
N VAL A 234 26.94 -6.12 11.30
CA VAL A 234 26.72 -5.13 10.23
C VAL A 234 27.71 -3.97 10.32
N GLU A 235 27.88 -3.23 9.24
CA GLU A 235 28.69 -2.02 9.15
C GLU A 235 28.03 -0.98 8.25
N ARG A 236 28.21 0.32 8.56
CA ARG A 236 27.71 1.42 7.74
C ARG A 236 28.57 1.55 6.48
N LYS A 237 27.95 1.40 5.32
CA LYS A 237 28.58 1.55 4.00
C LYS A 237 27.89 2.62 3.18
N ALA A 238 28.68 3.41 2.48
CA ALA A 238 28.23 4.28 1.41
C ALA A 238 27.84 3.42 0.21
N LYS A 239 26.55 3.34 -0.09
CA LYS A 239 26.02 2.60 -1.23
C LYS A 239 25.55 3.58 -2.31
N PRO A 240 26.12 3.53 -3.53
CA PRO A 240 25.65 4.35 -4.64
C PRO A 240 24.34 3.79 -5.20
N PHE A 241 23.43 4.70 -5.55
CA PHE A 241 22.16 4.41 -6.20
C PHE A 241 22.10 5.19 -7.51
N HIS A 242 21.75 4.47 -8.57
CA HIS A 242 21.51 5.01 -9.90
C HIS A 242 20.01 5.07 -10.16
N VAL A 243 19.51 6.25 -10.51
CA VAL A 243 18.11 6.47 -10.83
C VAL A 243 17.96 7.22 -12.13
N ASP A 244 17.18 6.62 -13.03
CA ASP A 244 16.79 7.22 -14.29
C ASP A 244 15.39 7.84 -14.15
N VAL A 245 15.33 9.17 -14.28
CA VAL A 245 14.07 9.91 -14.30
C VAL A 245 13.69 10.15 -15.75
N PRO A 246 12.62 9.52 -16.27
CA PRO A 246 12.24 9.65 -17.67
C PRO A 246 11.75 11.07 -17.98
N ALA A 247 11.95 11.51 -19.22
CA ALA A 247 11.42 12.77 -19.71
C ALA A 247 9.89 12.82 -19.56
N GLY A 248 9.38 13.93 -19.02
CA GLY A 248 7.96 14.10 -18.73
C GLY A 248 7.46 13.39 -17.47
N ALA A 249 8.34 12.78 -16.66
CA ALA A 249 7.97 12.09 -15.43
C ALA A 249 6.97 12.90 -14.58
N PRO A 250 5.96 12.26 -13.96
CA PRO A 250 4.96 12.96 -13.16
C PRO A 250 5.60 13.69 -11.97
N ARG A 251 4.84 14.62 -11.37
CA ARG A 251 5.23 15.17 -10.06
C ARG A 251 5.29 14.03 -9.04
N ASP A 252 6.19 14.17 -8.07
CA ASP A 252 6.39 13.16 -7.03
C ASP A 252 6.79 11.79 -7.60
N PHE A 253 7.49 11.78 -8.74
CA PHE A 253 8.03 10.55 -9.33
C PHE A 253 8.85 9.81 -8.27
N MET A 254 8.64 8.50 -8.18
CA MET A 254 9.23 7.67 -7.15
C MET A 254 9.89 6.45 -7.80
N ASP A 255 11.18 6.28 -7.53
CA ASP A 255 11.91 5.06 -7.85
C ASP A 255 12.03 4.20 -6.60
N VAL A 256 11.84 2.88 -6.74
CA VAL A 256 11.82 1.94 -5.62
C VAL A 256 12.93 0.92 -5.77
N LYS A 257 13.85 0.91 -4.81
CA LYS A 257 14.93 -0.10 -4.73
C LYS A 257 14.57 -1.15 -3.68
N ASN A 258 14.10 -2.29 -4.16
CA ASN A 258 13.58 -3.36 -3.32
C ASN A 258 14.68 -4.07 -2.51
N GLY A 259 14.49 -4.21 -1.20
CA GLY A 259 15.42 -4.93 -0.32
C GLY A 259 16.79 -4.26 -0.16
N GLU A 260 16.89 -2.97 -0.49
CA GLU A 260 18.14 -2.21 -0.48
C GLU A 260 18.26 -1.23 0.68
N ALA A 261 17.31 -1.24 1.63
CA ALA A 261 17.41 -0.45 2.85
C ALA A 261 18.42 -1.06 3.86
N ASP A 262 18.41 -0.57 5.10
CA ASP A 262 19.26 -1.10 6.16
C ASP A 262 19.06 -2.62 6.33
N LYS A 263 20.18 -3.37 6.34
CA LYS A 263 20.21 -4.82 6.58
C LYS A 263 20.51 -5.12 8.03
N GLY A 264 19.92 -6.21 8.53
CA GLY A 264 20.07 -6.66 9.90
C GLY A 264 20.30 -8.17 10.04
N PRO A 265 20.91 -8.61 11.15
CA PRO A 265 21.01 -10.03 11.48
C PRO A 265 19.68 -10.62 11.98
N ASP A 266 18.73 -9.78 12.37
CA ASP A 266 17.46 -10.19 12.95
C ASP A 266 16.26 -9.91 12.02
N PHE A 267 16.48 -9.22 10.89
CA PHE A 267 15.46 -8.83 9.92
C PHE A 267 16.01 -8.81 8.48
N ASP A 268 15.13 -8.98 7.50
CA ASP A 268 15.43 -8.79 6.08
C ASP A 268 15.33 -7.31 5.70
N ALA A 269 16.06 -6.85 4.68
CA ALA A 269 16.04 -5.42 4.34
C ALA A 269 14.66 -4.94 3.86
N GLY A 270 14.31 -3.71 4.26
CA GLY A 270 13.21 -2.97 3.68
C GLY A 270 13.56 -2.38 2.31
N ASP A 271 12.68 -1.55 1.79
CA ASP A 271 12.84 -0.88 0.50
C ASP A 271 13.33 0.56 0.66
N VAL A 272 14.05 1.06 -0.35
CA VAL A 272 14.39 2.48 -0.45
C VAL A 272 13.47 3.13 -1.47
N PHE A 273 12.67 4.08 -1.02
CA PHE A 273 11.82 4.94 -1.82
C PHE A 273 12.55 6.23 -2.12
N ILE A 274 12.77 6.51 -3.39
CA ILE A 274 13.50 7.69 -3.84
C ILE A 274 12.48 8.60 -4.50
N LYS A 275 12.04 9.61 -3.76
CA LYS A 275 10.99 10.53 -4.16
C LYS A 275 11.59 11.80 -4.74
N PHE A 276 11.21 12.14 -5.97
CA PHE A 276 11.62 13.36 -6.63
C PHE A 276 10.53 14.43 -6.54
N SER A 277 10.87 15.59 -5.98
CA SER A 277 9.99 16.76 -5.96
C SER A 277 10.41 17.80 -7.00
N GLU A 278 9.43 18.51 -7.57
CA GLU A 278 9.68 19.62 -8.50
C GLU A 278 10.16 20.84 -7.72
N SER A 279 11.37 21.31 -8.03
CA SER A 279 11.92 22.53 -7.44
C SER A 279 11.19 23.75 -8.01
N SER A 280 10.94 24.74 -7.16
CA SER A 280 10.37 26.03 -7.57
C SER A 280 11.41 26.98 -8.18
N ARG A 281 12.69 26.60 -8.14
CA ARG A 281 13.82 27.44 -8.55
C ARG A 281 14.15 27.22 -10.03
N ASN A 282 14.59 28.30 -10.68
CA ASN A 282 15.10 28.28 -12.05
C ASN A 282 14.12 27.72 -13.11
N ASN A 283 12.82 27.91 -12.91
CA ASN A 283 11.79 27.43 -13.83
C ASN A 283 11.53 28.37 -15.02
N MET A 284 12.39 29.38 -15.25
CA MET A 284 12.28 30.37 -16.33
C MET A 284 10.91 31.10 -16.39
N GLY A 285 10.15 31.12 -15.30
CA GLY A 285 8.79 31.69 -15.24
C GLY A 285 7.66 30.71 -15.61
N TYR A 286 7.97 29.46 -15.92
CA TYR A 286 6.99 28.42 -16.20
C TYR A 286 6.53 27.71 -14.93
N ARG A 287 5.27 27.28 -14.93
CA ARG A 287 4.62 26.50 -13.88
C ARG A 287 3.97 25.28 -14.53
N ARG A 288 4.28 24.09 -14.03
CA ARG A 288 3.69 22.84 -14.55
C ARG A 288 2.34 22.54 -13.91
N ARG A 289 1.37 22.10 -14.71
CA ARG A 289 0.16 21.39 -14.24
C ARG A 289 -0.13 20.21 -15.15
N GLY A 290 0.09 19.00 -14.64
CA GLY A 290 0.01 17.78 -15.45
C GLY A 290 1.06 17.79 -16.57
N SER A 291 0.60 17.60 -17.81
CA SER A 291 1.44 17.71 -19.02
C SER A 291 1.53 19.12 -19.58
N HIS A 292 0.76 20.08 -19.05
CA HIS A 292 0.71 21.45 -19.56
C HIS A 292 1.63 22.38 -18.77
N LEU A 293 2.08 23.43 -19.45
CA LEU A 293 2.86 24.51 -18.88
C LEU A 293 2.05 25.79 -18.84
N TYR A 294 2.28 26.60 -17.81
CA TYR A 294 1.64 27.88 -17.59
C TYR A 294 2.71 28.94 -17.39
N ARG A 295 2.64 30.03 -18.13
CA ARG A 295 3.51 31.18 -17.97
C ARG A 295 2.65 32.42 -17.80
N THR A 296 3.10 33.35 -16.98
CA THR A 296 2.48 34.67 -16.88
C THR A 296 3.34 35.65 -17.65
N GLU A 297 2.74 36.32 -18.63
CA GLU A 297 3.40 37.36 -19.42
C GLU A 297 2.84 38.71 -19.02
N VAL A 298 3.73 39.62 -18.64
CA VAL A 298 3.35 40.96 -18.21
C VAL A 298 3.42 41.90 -19.41
N VAL A 299 2.31 42.59 -19.68
CA VAL A 299 2.20 43.57 -20.76
C VAL A 299 1.82 44.92 -20.18
N SER A 300 2.39 45.99 -20.72
CA SER A 300 1.97 47.35 -20.36
C SER A 300 0.57 47.64 -20.91
N LEU A 301 -0.15 48.59 -20.30
CA LEU A 301 -1.45 49.03 -20.82
C LEU A 301 -1.38 49.48 -22.28
N GLU A 302 -0.29 50.14 -22.69
CA GLU A 302 -0.12 50.59 -24.08
C GLU A 302 0.03 49.40 -25.05
N GLU A 303 0.88 48.44 -24.72
CA GLU A 303 1.07 47.21 -25.52
C GLU A 303 -0.20 46.37 -25.58
N ALA A 304 -0.94 46.31 -24.47
CA ALA A 304 -2.21 45.62 -24.39
C ALA A 304 -3.29 46.27 -25.25
N LEU A 305 -3.33 47.61 -25.36
CA LEU A 305 -4.34 48.32 -26.17
C LEU A 305 -3.97 48.38 -27.67
N LYS A 306 -2.72 48.74 -27.98
CA LYS A 306 -2.27 48.94 -29.37
C LYS A 306 -1.97 47.63 -30.10
N GLY A 307 -1.55 46.60 -29.36
CA GLY A 307 -0.96 45.40 -29.97
C GLY A 307 0.29 45.74 -30.79
N GLY A 308 0.59 44.95 -31.82
CA GLY A 308 1.68 45.20 -32.76
C GLY A 308 3.07 44.86 -32.23
N TRP A 309 3.15 44.07 -31.16
CA TRP A 309 4.39 43.66 -30.53
C TRP A 309 4.66 42.17 -30.77
N THR A 310 5.95 41.80 -30.73
CA THR A 310 6.44 40.43 -30.81
C THR A 310 7.53 40.25 -29.76
N ARG A 311 7.53 39.11 -29.06
CA ARG A 311 8.54 38.73 -28.06
C ARG A 311 8.92 37.27 -28.23
N ASP A 312 10.20 37.00 -28.13
CA ASP A 312 10.74 35.66 -28.10
C ASP A 312 11.01 35.27 -26.66
N VAL A 313 10.38 34.19 -26.21
CA VAL A 313 10.53 33.67 -24.87
C VAL A 313 11.36 32.38 -24.92
N GLU A 314 12.34 32.30 -24.03
CA GLU A 314 13.17 31.10 -23.86
C GLU A 314 12.33 29.90 -23.41
N PHE A 315 12.66 28.73 -23.95
CA PHE A 315 12.00 27.47 -23.63
C PHE A 315 13.03 26.42 -23.21
N PHE A 316 12.56 25.30 -22.64
CA PHE A 316 13.42 24.24 -22.13
C PHE A 316 14.26 23.57 -23.22
N ASP A 317 13.73 23.48 -24.44
CA ASP A 317 14.40 22.96 -25.62
C ASP A 317 15.05 24.10 -26.40
N LYS A 318 16.37 24.01 -26.65
CA LYS A 318 17.13 25.04 -27.38
C LYS A 318 16.65 25.23 -28.82
N ASN A 319 16.02 24.20 -29.40
CA ASN A 319 15.54 24.23 -30.79
C ASN A 319 14.12 24.80 -30.91
N LYS A 320 13.40 24.96 -29.80
CA LYS A 320 12.06 25.52 -29.76
C LYS A 320 12.09 26.89 -29.11
N LYS A 321 11.61 27.92 -29.81
CA LYS A 321 11.38 29.25 -29.23
C LYS A 321 9.88 29.51 -29.16
N VAL A 322 9.44 30.07 -28.05
CA VAL A 322 8.04 30.50 -27.90
C VAL A 322 7.95 31.91 -28.46
N HIS A 323 7.29 32.04 -29.62
CA HIS A 323 7.04 33.34 -30.25
C HIS A 323 5.68 33.86 -29.80
N LEU A 324 5.69 34.88 -28.96
CA LEU A 324 4.48 35.59 -28.53
C LEU A 324 4.31 36.82 -29.42
N ALA A 325 3.16 36.96 -30.06
CA ALA A 325 2.89 38.12 -30.89
C ALA A 325 1.43 38.54 -30.77
N ARG A 326 1.19 39.84 -30.84
CA ARG A 326 -0.16 40.39 -30.94
C ARG A 326 -0.25 41.29 -32.16
N LYS A 327 -1.26 41.07 -33.01
CA LYS A 327 -1.50 41.91 -34.19
C LYS A 327 -1.83 43.33 -33.77
N ALA A 328 -1.40 44.32 -34.56
CA ALA A 328 -1.74 45.71 -34.33
C ALA A 328 -3.27 45.91 -34.37
N GLY A 329 -3.80 46.69 -33.43
CA GLY A 329 -5.23 46.96 -33.27
C GLY A 329 -6.06 45.87 -32.58
N VAL A 330 -5.44 44.76 -32.14
CA VAL A 330 -6.12 43.71 -31.37
C VAL A 330 -5.77 43.88 -29.89
N PRO A 331 -6.69 44.35 -29.04
CA PRO A 331 -6.40 44.54 -27.63
C PRO A 331 -6.32 43.21 -26.88
N ILE A 332 -5.52 43.18 -25.82
CA ILE A 332 -5.40 42.07 -24.87
C ILE A 332 -6.15 42.42 -23.60
N ARG A 333 -7.00 41.50 -23.13
CA ARG A 333 -7.69 41.66 -21.85
C ARG A 333 -6.82 41.18 -20.70
N HIS A 334 -6.94 41.82 -19.54
CA HIS A 334 -6.31 41.31 -18.31
C HIS A 334 -6.89 39.92 -17.97
N GLY A 335 -6.01 38.94 -17.75
CA GLY A 335 -6.38 37.55 -17.51
C GLY A 335 -6.74 36.77 -18.78
N GLU A 336 -6.53 37.34 -19.97
CA GLU A 336 -6.65 36.60 -21.23
C GLU A 336 -5.60 35.49 -21.29
N VAL A 337 -6.03 34.29 -21.67
CA VAL A 337 -5.15 33.12 -21.79
C VAL A 337 -5.00 32.74 -23.25
N GLU A 338 -3.77 32.77 -23.76
CA GLU A 338 -3.41 32.27 -25.08
C GLU A 338 -2.85 30.86 -24.98
N ARG A 339 -3.33 29.95 -25.83
CA ARG A 339 -2.86 28.56 -25.90
C ARG A 339 -1.91 28.38 -27.07
N ILE A 340 -0.70 27.92 -26.76
CA ILE A 340 0.32 27.57 -27.73
C ILE A 340 0.47 26.04 -27.74
N PRO A 341 0.00 25.36 -28.80
CA PRO A 341 -0.04 23.91 -28.85
C PRO A 341 1.36 23.30 -28.94
N GLN A 342 1.58 22.12 -28.35
CA GLN A 342 2.86 21.38 -28.40
C GLN A 342 4.07 22.04 -27.68
N PHE A 343 3.82 23.07 -26.86
CA PHE A 343 4.83 23.76 -26.03
C PHE A 343 4.71 23.42 -24.52
N GLY A 344 4.15 22.27 -24.17
CA GLY A 344 4.06 21.76 -22.80
C GLY A 344 5.17 20.76 -22.44
N MET A 345 4.95 19.99 -21.37
CA MET A 345 5.84 18.89 -20.97
C MET A 345 5.70 17.70 -21.93
N PRO A 346 6.76 16.88 -22.12
CA PRO A 346 6.65 15.61 -22.83
C PRO A 346 5.65 14.69 -22.12
N ILE A 347 4.92 13.89 -22.89
CA ILE A 347 3.97 12.92 -22.36
C ILE A 347 4.68 11.56 -22.20
N PRO A 348 4.77 11.02 -20.97
CA PRO A 348 5.39 9.71 -20.73
C PRO A 348 4.79 8.62 -21.62
N GLY A 349 5.64 7.80 -22.24
CA GLY A 349 5.24 6.68 -23.09
C GLY A 349 4.76 7.04 -24.50
N LYS A 350 4.71 8.33 -24.87
CA LYS A 350 4.36 8.78 -26.22
C LYS A 350 5.49 9.61 -26.85
N PRO A 351 6.27 9.05 -27.77
CA PRO A 351 7.35 9.80 -28.41
C PRO A 351 6.79 11.00 -29.19
N ASN A 352 7.48 12.14 -29.10
CA ASN A 352 7.12 13.41 -29.75
C ASN A 352 5.75 13.99 -29.40
N ALA A 353 5.06 13.47 -28.37
CA ALA A 353 3.83 14.05 -27.88
C ALA A 353 4.12 15.01 -26.72
N PHE A 354 3.77 16.28 -26.90
CA PHE A 354 3.91 17.31 -25.88
C PHE A 354 2.54 17.82 -25.47
N GLY A 355 2.44 18.28 -24.22
CA GLY A 355 1.31 19.10 -23.81
C GLY A 355 1.32 20.49 -24.47
N ASP A 356 0.45 21.35 -23.97
CA ASP A 356 0.30 22.73 -24.44
C ASP A 356 0.87 23.73 -23.42
N LEU A 357 1.28 24.90 -23.91
CA LEU A 357 1.62 26.07 -23.09
C LEU A 357 0.43 27.02 -23.05
N PHE A 358 0.06 27.45 -21.85
CA PHE A 358 -0.91 28.50 -21.61
C PHE A 358 -0.19 29.75 -21.11
N VAL A 359 -0.36 30.85 -21.84
CA VAL A 359 0.21 32.15 -21.49
C VAL A 359 -0.90 33.04 -20.98
N ASP A 360 -0.82 33.39 -19.70
CA ASP A 360 -1.75 34.29 -19.02
C ASP A 360 -1.20 35.72 -19.07
N TYR A 361 -1.98 36.64 -19.64
CA TYR A 361 -1.57 38.03 -19.81
C TYR A 361 -2.03 38.90 -18.65
N ILE A 362 -1.06 39.45 -17.91
CA ILE A 362 -1.31 40.44 -16.87
C ILE A 362 -0.99 41.83 -17.41
N VAL A 363 -2.05 42.63 -17.58
CA VAL A 363 -1.92 44.04 -17.96
C VAL A 363 -1.57 44.86 -16.74
N VAL A 364 -0.44 45.58 -16.78
CA VAL A 364 0.01 46.49 -15.73
C VAL A 364 -0.23 47.94 -16.17
N THR A 365 -0.94 48.68 -15.33
CA THR A 365 -1.19 50.11 -15.52
C THR A 365 0.00 50.93 -15.02
N PRO A 366 0.42 51.98 -15.75
CA PRO A 366 1.49 52.85 -15.30
C PRO A 366 1.06 53.65 -14.05
N ASN A 367 1.99 53.87 -13.13
CA ASN A 367 1.73 54.61 -11.88
C ASN A 367 1.45 56.10 -12.10
N LYS A 368 1.88 56.66 -13.24
CA LYS A 368 1.63 58.05 -13.65
C LYS A 368 1.29 58.05 -15.13
N VAL A 369 0.22 58.73 -15.49
CA VAL A 369 -0.20 58.90 -16.88
C VAL A 369 0.04 60.37 -17.25
N ALA A 370 0.71 60.63 -18.37
CA ALA A 370 0.78 61.98 -18.90
C ALA A 370 -0.63 62.43 -19.31
N SER A 371 -1.04 63.64 -18.92
CA SER A 371 -2.41 64.17 -19.13
C SER A 371 -2.90 64.13 -20.58
N GLN A 372 -1.98 64.08 -21.56
CA GLN A 372 -2.30 63.96 -22.98
C GLN A 372 -2.90 62.61 -23.40
N LEU A 373 -2.71 61.54 -22.61
CA LEU A 373 -3.28 60.21 -22.88
C LEU A 373 -4.71 60.05 -22.34
N ILE A 374 -5.13 60.91 -21.42
CA ILE A 374 -6.49 60.98 -20.89
C ILE A 374 -7.22 62.07 -21.68
N LYS A 375 -7.49 61.80 -22.96
CA LYS A 375 -8.55 62.51 -23.66
C LYS A 375 -9.75 61.59 -23.63
N ASP A 376 -10.67 61.92 -22.73
CA ASP A 376 -11.94 61.22 -22.57
C ASP A 376 -12.65 61.16 -23.93
N GLU A 377 -12.76 59.96 -24.50
CA GLU A 377 -13.86 59.63 -25.41
C GLU A 377 -14.95 58.98 -24.56
N LEU A 378 -15.68 59.83 -23.82
CA LEU A 378 -17.02 59.54 -23.34
C LEU A 378 -18.03 60.22 -24.25
#